data_AF-A0A923P226-F1
#
_entry.id   AF-A0A923P226-F1
#
_cell.length_a   1.000
_cell.length_b   1.000
_cell.length_c   1.000
_cell.angle_alpha   90.00
_cell.angle_beta   90.00
_cell.angle_gamma   90.00
#
_symmetry.space_group_name_H-M   'P 1'
#
loop_
_entity.id
_entity.type
_entity.pdbx_description
1 polymer ?
#
loop_
_entity_poly.entity_id
_entity_poly.type
_entity_poly.pdbx_seq_one_letter_code
_entity_poly.pdbx_strand_id
1 'polypeptide(L)'
;MLFAIIFGTFGGAVLAFLSARWLLTRAADRFATRPEGRSAIFVCGLIFGAISLAPAIFLSVMAGGTLGTRIAEGIAGSLGMGGFVVTLVLAVEVVLATVVTVIGNVIIGAALGVLVARTVFGTPPARGPGPQATGSG
;
A
#
# COMPACT_ATOMS: atom_id res chain seq x y z
N MET A 1 7.07 12.92 20.55
CA MET A 1 5.84 12.51 19.86
C MET A 1 5.73 13.05 18.44
N LEU A 2 5.68 14.38 18.20
CA LEU A 2 5.57 14.96 16.85
C LEU A 2 6.63 14.40 15.86
N PHE A 3 7.88 14.29 16.32
CA PHE A 3 8.98 13.72 15.53
C PHE A 3 8.71 12.28 15.04
N ALA A 4 8.17 11.41 15.89
CA ALA A 4 7.84 10.03 15.54
C ALA A 4 6.67 9.93 14.55
N ILE A 5 5.68 10.82 14.68
CA ILE A 5 4.56 10.89 13.75
C ILE A 5 5.07 11.32 12.37
N ILE A 6 5.93 12.35 12.31
CA ILE A 6 6.50 12.83 11.04
C ILE A 6 7.36 11.75 10.39
N PHE A 7 8.32 11.17 11.13
CA PHE A 7 9.21 10.12 10.59
C PHE A 7 8.44 8.85 10.23
N GLY A 8 7.49 8.43 11.06
CA GLY A 8 6.64 7.28 10.80
C GLY A 8 5.74 7.48 9.59
N THR A 9 5.18 8.69 9.41
CA THR A 9 4.38 9.02 8.23
C THR A 9 5.24 9.02 6.97
N PHE A 10 6.42 9.65 7.01
CA PHE A 10 7.31 9.70 5.85
C PHE A 10 7.81 8.29 5.48
N GLY A 11 8.25 7.51 6.47
CA GLY A 11 8.67 6.12 6.27
C GLY A 11 7.53 5.23 5.76
N GLY A 12 6.34 5.37 6.33
CA GLY A 12 5.14 4.65 5.90
C GLY A 12 4.73 5.01 4.47
N ALA A 13 4.74 6.29 4.11
CA ALA A 13 4.44 6.75 2.76
C ALA A 13 5.46 6.22 1.73
N VAL A 14 6.76 6.22 2.05
CA VAL A 14 7.80 5.67 1.18
C VAL A 14 7.62 4.16 0.99
N LEU A 15 7.42 3.40 2.07
CA LEU A 15 7.18 1.95 1.99
C LEU A 15 5.90 1.62 1.23
N ALA A 16 4.84 2.40 1.46
CA ALA A 16 3.58 2.26 0.74
C ALA A 16 3.77 2.54 -0.75
N PHE A 17 4.52 3.57 -1.13
CA PHE A 17 4.82 3.89 -2.52
C PHE A 17 5.61 2.79 -3.21
N LEU A 18 6.67 2.27 -2.58
CA LEU A 18 7.48 1.17 -3.13
C LEU A 18 6.64 -0.10 -3.30
N SER A 19 5.81 -0.43 -2.30
CA SER A 19 4.92 -1.59 -2.34
C SER A 19 3.82 -1.43 -3.40
N ALA A 20 3.20 -0.25 -3.47
CA ALA A 20 2.20 0.10 -4.48
C ALA A 20 2.78 0.00 -5.89
N ARG A 21 3.97 0.54 -6.12
CA ARG A 21 4.67 0.45 -7.41
C ARG A 21 4.85 -1.01 -7.82
N TRP A 22 5.36 -1.85 -6.92
CA TRP A 22 5.57 -3.27 -7.20
C TRP A 22 4.25 -4.02 -7.48
N LEU A 23 3.19 -3.75 -6.71
CA LEU A 23 1.86 -4.33 -6.92
C LEU A 23 1.26 -3.91 -8.27
N LEU A 24 1.35 -2.62 -8.60
CA LEU A 24 0.84 -2.07 -9.85
C LEU A 24 1.59 -2.61 -11.06
N THR A 25 2.92 -2.77 -10.98
CA THR A 25 3.70 -3.45 -12.03
C THR A 25 3.21 -4.88 -12.22
N ARG A 26 3.06 -5.65 -11.14
CA ARG A 26 2.53 -7.02 -11.22
C ARG A 26 1.11 -7.10 -11.79
N ALA A 27 0.24 -6.18 -11.41
CA ALA A 27 -1.13 -6.11 -11.93
C ALA A 27 -1.12 -5.74 -13.43
N ALA A 28 -0.34 -4.74 -13.82
CA ALA A 28 -0.19 -4.29 -15.20
C ALA A 28 0.37 -5.42 -16.09
N ASP A 29 1.37 -6.17 -15.62
CA ASP A 29 1.93 -7.31 -16.35
C ASP A 29 0.93 -8.47 -16.49
N ARG A 30 0.05 -8.67 -15.50
CA ARG A 30 -0.99 -9.71 -15.58
C ARG A 30 -2.19 -9.33 -16.43
N PHE A 31 -2.59 -8.05 -16.42
CA PHE A 31 -3.90 -7.65 -16.93
C PHE A 31 -3.87 -6.74 -18.17
N ALA A 32 -2.72 -6.17 -18.53
CA ALA A 32 -2.61 -5.26 -19.67
C ALA A 32 -1.50 -5.67 -20.66
N THR A 33 -1.92 -5.99 -21.88
CA THR A 33 -1.04 -6.29 -23.03
C THR A 33 -0.68 -5.04 -23.84
N ARG A 34 -1.51 -4.00 -23.79
CA ARG A 34 -1.27 -2.70 -24.42
C ARG A 34 -0.68 -1.68 -23.42
N PRO A 35 0.22 -0.79 -23.86
CA PRO A 35 0.82 0.24 -22.99
C PRO A 35 -0.23 1.18 -22.37
N GLU A 36 -1.32 1.45 -23.08
CA GLU A 36 -2.45 2.30 -22.61
C GLU A 36 -3.24 1.68 -21.45
N GLY A 37 -3.43 0.36 -21.46
CA GLY A 37 -4.07 -0.35 -20.34
C GLY A 37 -3.19 -0.38 -19.10
N ARG A 38 -1.86 -0.41 -19.29
CA ARG A 38 -0.89 -0.35 -18.18
C ARG A 38 -0.92 1.01 -17.50
N SER A 39 -0.98 2.09 -18.27
CA SER A 39 -1.05 3.45 -17.71
C SER A 39 -2.36 3.68 -16.95
N ALA A 40 -3.50 3.18 -17.45
CA ALA A 40 -4.78 3.29 -16.74
C ALA A 40 -4.76 2.60 -15.36
N ILE A 41 -4.23 1.37 -15.28
CA ILE A 41 -4.09 0.63 -14.01
C ILE A 41 -3.18 1.39 -13.04
N PHE A 42 -2.04 1.90 -13.52
CA PHE A 42 -1.11 2.68 -12.71
C PHE A 42 -1.72 3.96 -12.19
N VAL A 43 -2.37 4.75 -13.05
CA VAL A 43 -2.94 6.05 -12.70
C VAL A 43 -4.09 5.87 -11.70
N CYS A 44 -5.03 4.97 -11.95
CA CYS A 44 -6.13 4.73 -11.02
C CYS A 44 -5.64 4.20 -9.66
N GLY A 45 -4.67 3.28 -9.67
CA GLY A 45 -4.05 2.76 -8.45
C GLY A 45 -3.33 3.85 -7.64
N LEU A 46 -2.55 4.71 -8.31
CA LEU A 46 -1.82 5.81 -7.68
C LEU A 46 -2.76 6.89 -7.14
N ILE A 47 -3.83 7.25 -7.87
CA ILE A 47 -4.80 8.26 -7.43
C ILE A 47 -5.52 7.78 -6.17
N PHE A 48 -6.05 6.55 -6.16
CA PHE A 48 -6.71 6.01 -4.97
C PHE A 48 -5.75 5.87 -3.79
N GLY A 49 -4.51 5.43 -4.05
CA GLY A 49 -3.46 5.41 -3.02
C GLY A 49 -3.18 6.80 -2.44
N ALA A 50 -3.05 7.82 -3.30
CA ALA A 50 -2.79 9.20 -2.88
C ALA A 50 -3.96 9.82 -2.11
N ILE A 51 -5.20 9.62 -2.56
CA ILE A 51 -6.41 10.10 -1.86
C ILE A 51 -6.48 9.47 -0.46
N SER A 52 -6.15 8.18 -0.34
CA SER A 52 -6.18 7.48 0.94
C SER A 52 -5.09 7.91 1.92
N LEU A 53 -4.06 8.61 1.43
CA LEU A 53 -2.89 9.00 2.23
C LEU A 53 -3.29 10.04 3.28
N ALA A 54 -4.17 10.98 2.95
CA ALA A 54 -4.65 11.98 3.91
C ALA A 54 -5.49 11.36 5.06
N PRO A 55 -6.52 10.51 4.79
CA PRO A 55 -7.21 9.75 5.84
C PRO A 55 -6.29 8.81 6.61
N ALA A 56 -5.32 8.16 5.96
CA ALA A 56 -4.38 7.26 6.61
C ALA A 56 -3.50 7.98 7.62
N ILE A 57 -3.01 9.19 7.28
CA ILE A 57 -2.27 10.06 8.21
C ILE A 57 -3.16 10.45 9.38
N PHE A 58 -4.39 10.90 9.10
CA PHE A 58 -5.33 11.31 10.15
C PHE A 58 -5.65 10.15 11.11
N LEU A 59 -5.97 8.97 10.56
CA LEU A 59 -6.23 7.75 11.32
C LEU A 59 -4.99 7.29 12.09
N SER A 60 -3.79 7.42 11.52
CA SER A 60 -2.55 7.06 12.21
C SER A 60 -2.24 7.98 13.38
N VAL A 61 -2.53 9.29 13.26
CA VAL A 61 -2.42 10.26 14.36
C VAL A 61 -3.44 9.95 15.45
N MET A 62 -4.69 9.63 15.08
CA MET A 62 -5.74 9.29 16.03
C MET A 62 -5.51 7.91 16.69
N ALA A 63 -5.02 6.92 15.95
CA ALA A 63 -4.78 5.56 16.42
C ALA A 63 -3.51 5.46 17.27
N GLY A 64 -2.45 6.18 16.89
CA GLY A 64 -1.19 6.22 17.64
C GLY A 64 -1.33 6.71 19.10
N GLY A 65 -2.44 7.36 19.45
CA GLY A 65 -2.72 7.76 20.83
C GLY A 65 -3.46 6.74 21.70
N THR A 66 -3.84 5.56 21.18
CA THR A 66 -4.93 4.78 21.83
C THR A 66 -4.56 3.38 22.35
N LEU A 67 -3.81 2.55 21.62
CA LEU A 67 -3.54 1.15 22.01
C LEU A 67 -2.06 0.84 22.22
N GLY A 68 -1.18 0.98 21.21
CA GLY A 68 0.24 0.65 21.36
C GLY A 68 1.00 1.57 22.30
N THR A 69 0.62 2.84 22.38
CA THR A 69 1.18 3.80 23.34
C THR A 69 0.89 3.42 24.79
N ARG A 70 -0.34 2.98 25.11
CA ARG A 70 -0.68 2.54 26.48
C ARG A 70 0.05 1.28 26.91
N ILE A 71 0.23 0.34 25.98
CA ILE A 71 0.98 -0.90 26.22
C ILE A 71 2.47 -0.59 26.35
N ALA A 72 3.00 0.26 25.48
CA ALA A 72 4.39 0.69 25.52
C ALA A 72 4.70 1.49 26.79
N GLU A 73 3.81 2.36 27.25
CA GLU A 73 3.96 3.06 28.54
C GLU A 73 3.98 2.09 29.72
N GLY A 74 3.10 1.07 29.71
CA GLY A 74 3.09 0.03 30.74
C GLY A 74 4.40 -0.77 30.81
N ILE A 75 4.94 -1.15 29.65
CA ILE A 75 6.18 -1.95 29.56
C ILE A 75 7.42 -1.07 29.80
N ALA A 76 7.49 0.10 29.18
CA ALA A 76 8.59 1.07 29.30
C ALA A 76 8.72 1.60 30.73
N GLY A 77 7.60 1.87 31.40
CA GLY A 77 7.57 2.25 32.81
C GLY A 77 8.11 1.16 33.73
N SER A 78 7.90 -0.13 33.39
CA SER A 78 8.41 -1.27 34.17
C SER A 78 9.90 -1.56 33.97
N LEU A 79 10.48 -1.16 32.84
CA LEU A 79 11.88 -1.45 32.45
C LEU A 79 12.83 -0.27 32.67
N GLY A 80 12.35 0.89 33.15
CA GLY A 80 13.15 2.11 33.27
C GLY A 80 13.64 2.67 31.92
N MET A 81 13.15 2.10 30.81
CA MET A 81 13.42 2.58 29.46
C MET A 81 12.46 3.74 29.21
N GLY A 82 12.97 4.98 29.23
CA GLY A 82 12.13 6.19 29.16
C GLY A 82 11.30 6.36 27.88
N GLY A 83 10.79 7.59 27.67
CA GLY A 83 9.85 7.94 26.57
C GLY A 83 10.33 7.67 25.13
N PHE A 84 11.57 7.21 24.93
CA PHE A 84 12.10 6.77 23.64
C PHE A 84 11.40 5.50 23.12
N VAL A 85 11.15 4.48 23.96
CA VAL A 85 10.51 3.23 23.53
C VAL A 85 9.07 3.46 23.10
N VAL A 86 8.32 4.27 23.87
CA VAL A 86 6.95 4.68 23.55
C VAL A 86 6.91 5.44 22.21
N THR A 87 7.89 6.31 21.98
CA THR A 87 8.04 7.08 20.74
C THR A 87 8.36 6.18 19.53
N LEU A 88 9.16 5.12 19.73
CA LEU A 88 9.47 4.14 18.69
C LEU A 88 8.25 3.28 18.32
N VAL A 89 7.52 2.78 19.32
CA VAL A 89 6.29 1.99 19.09
C VAL A 89 5.25 2.83 18.35
N LEU A 90 5.07 4.09 18.76
CA LEU A 90 4.21 5.04 18.06
C LEU A 90 4.61 5.21 16.59
N ALA A 91 5.90 5.35 16.31
CA ALA A 91 6.38 5.47 14.93
C ALA A 91 6.06 4.22 14.10
N VAL A 92 6.24 3.03 14.67
CA VAL A 92 5.93 1.75 14.00
C VAL A 92 4.44 1.57 13.74
N GLU A 93 3.58 1.90 14.71
CA GLU A 93 2.12 1.88 14.50
C GLU A 93 1.70 2.81 13.36
N VAL A 94 2.24 4.03 13.33
CA VAL A 94 1.95 5.02 12.27
C VAL A 94 2.40 4.49 10.90
N VAL A 95 3.59 3.87 10.82
CA VAL A 95 4.07 3.24 9.58
C VAL A 95 3.11 2.14 9.13
N LEU A 96 2.75 1.21 10.02
CA LEU A 96 1.89 0.07 9.69
C LEU A 96 0.49 0.52 9.25
N ALA A 97 -0.14 1.43 10.00
CA ALA A 97 -1.45 1.96 9.67
C ALA A 97 -1.46 2.69 8.32
N THR A 98 -0.42 3.50 8.06
CA THR A 98 -0.26 4.19 6.78
C THR A 98 -0.11 3.19 5.63
N VAL A 99 0.78 2.21 5.77
CA VAL A 99 1.06 1.22 4.71
C VAL A 99 -0.17 0.38 4.38
N VAL A 100 -0.85 -0.17 5.40
CA VAL A 100 -2.03 -1.02 5.20
C VAL A 100 -3.15 -0.26 4.52
N THR A 101 -3.44 0.97 4.98
CA THR A 101 -4.51 1.79 4.42
C THR A 101 -4.23 2.17 2.97
N VAL A 102 -3.00 2.61 2.68
CA VAL A 102 -2.62 3.01 1.32
C VAL A 102 -2.62 1.81 0.38
N ILE A 103 -2.06 0.66 0.78
CA ILE A 103 -2.06 -0.54 -0.06
C ILE A 103 -3.48 -1.03 -0.34
N GLY A 104 -4.37 -1.05 0.66
CA GLY A 104 -5.77 -1.44 0.48
C GLY A 104 -6.46 -0.58 -0.59
N ASN A 105 -6.25 0.73 -0.55
CA ASN A 105 -6.82 1.65 -1.55
C ASN A 105 -6.14 1.53 -2.91
N VAL A 106 -4.84 1.30 -2.97
CA VAL A 106 -4.13 1.02 -4.24
C VAL A 106 -4.68 -0.24 -4.91
N ILE A 107 -5.01 -1.29 -4.15
CA ILE A 107 -5.61 -2.51 -4.69
C ILE A 107 -6.99 -2.21 -5.29
N ILE A 108 -7.82 -1.43 -4.59
CA ILE A 108 -9.13 -0.99 -5.09
C ILE A 108 -8.97 -0.17 -6.37
N GLY A 109 -8.06 0.80 -6.37
CA GLY A 109 -7.75 1.63 -7.54
C GLY A 109 -7.19 0.83 -8.71
N ALA A 110 -6.36 -0.18 -8.45
CA ALA A 110 -5.85 -1.09 -9.47
C ALA A 110 -6.96 -1.94 -10.08
N ALA A 111 -7.89 -2.46 -9.27
CA ALA A 111 -9.03 -3.22 -9.75
C ALA A 111 -9.97 -2.37 -10.62
N LEU A 112 -10.24 -1.13 -10.21
CA LEU A 112 -10.98 -0.15 -11.00
C LEU A 112 -10.24 0.18 -12.31
N GLY A 113 -8.93 0.39 -12.25
CA GLY A 113 -8.09 0.63 -13.42
C GLY A 113 -8.07 -0.55 -14.39
N VAL A 114 -8.10 -1.79 -13.90
CA VAL A 114 -8.27 -3.00 -14.73
C VAL A 114 -9.65 -3.01 -15.39
N LEU A 115 -10.70 -2.65 -14.65
CA LEU A 115 -12.06 -2.57 -15.18
C LEU A 115 -12.15 -1.53 -16.30
N VAL A 116 -11.63 -0.32 -16.07
CA VAL A 116 -11.54 0.76 -17.07
C VAL A 116 -10.73 0.32 -18.29
N ALA A 117 -9.58 -0.34 -18.07
CA ALA A 117 -8.75 -0.80 -19.17
C ALA A 117 -9.49 -1.81 -20.05
N ARG A 118 -10.28 -2.71 -19.44
CA ARG A 118 -11.10 -3.69 -20.16
C ARG A 118 -12.29 -3.06 -20.89
N THR A 119 -12.94 -2.05 -20.29
CA THR A 119 -14.11 -1.40 -20.90
C THR A 119 -13.74 -0.44 -22.02
N VAL A 120 -12.63 0.29 -21.89
CA VAL A 120 -12.21 1.32 -22.86
C VAL A 120 -11.35 0.75 -23.99
N PHE A 121 -10.42 -0.18 -23.68
CA PHE A 121 -9.46 -0.68 -24.67
C PHE A 121 -9.78 -2.11 -25.17
N GLY A 122 -10.91 -2.68 -24.74
CA GLY A 122 -11.38 -4.01 -25.13
C GLY A 122 -10.84 -5.14 -24.25
N THR A 123 -11.56 -6.26 -24.23
CA THR A 123 -11.18 -7.46 -23.46
C THR A 123 -9.83 -8.00 -23.92
N PRO A 124 -8.84 -8.17 -23.02
CA PRO A 124 -7.63 -8.92 -23.37
C PRO A 124 -8.05 -10.34 -23.79
N PRO A 125 -7.46 -10.93 -24.84
CA PRO A 125 -7.75 -12.30 -25.19
C PRO A 125 -7.48 -13.17 -23.96
N ALA A 126 -8.43 -14.03 -23.61
CA ALA A 126 -8.20 -15.09 -22.64
C ALA A 126 -6.87 -15.75 -23.03
N ARG A 127 -5.91 -15.81 -22.10
CA ARG A 127 -4.67 -16.55 -22.31
C ARG A 127 -5.11 -17.97 -22.69
N GLY A 128 -5.10 -18.28 -23.99
CA GLY A 128 -5.28 -19.63 -24.46
C GLY A 128 -4.23 -20.51 -23.77
N PRO A 129 -4.51 -21.80 -23.56
CA PRO A 129 -3.52 -22.70 -23.00
C PRO A 129 -2.21 -22.48 -23.75
N GLY A 130 -1.14 -22.18 -22.99
CA GLY A 130 0.17 -21.90 -23.56
C GLY A 130 0.59 -23.04 -24.49
N PRO A 131 1.47 -22.77 -25.47
CA PRO A 131 1.84 -23.76 -26.47
C PRO A 131 2.27 -25.04 -25.77
N GLN A 132 1.40 -26.07 -25.82
CA GLN A 132 1.84 -27.43 -25.54
C GLN A 132 2.94 -27.66 -26.55
N ALA A 133 4.15 -27.82 -26.05
CA ALA A 133 5.26 -28.32 -26.84
C ALA A 133 4.86 -29.72 -27.31
N THR A 134 4.22 -29.79 -28.48
CA THR A 134 4.10 -31.02 -29.24
C THR A 134 5.50 -31.31 -29.76
N GLY A 135 6.33 -31.88 -28.88
CA GLY A 135 7.58 -32.52 -29.25
C GLY A 135 7.23 -33.75 -30.06
N SER A 136 7.37 -33.64 -31.38
CA SER A 136 7.50 -34.79 -32.27
C SER A 136 8.94 -35.30 -32.15
N GLY A 137 9.11 -36.46 -31.52
CA GLY A 137 10.33 -37.24 -31.46
C GLY A 137 9.97 -38.70 -31.22
#